data_AF-A0A9E1TPT4-F1
#
_entry.id   AF-A0A9E1TPT4-F1
#
_cell.length_a   1.000
_cell.length_b   1.000
_cell.length_c   1.000
_cell.angle_alpha   90.00
_cell.angle_beta   90.00
_cell.angle_gamma   90.00
#
_symmetry.space_group_name_H-M   'P 1'
#
loop_
_entity.id
_entity.type
_entity.pdbx_description
1 polymer ?
#
loop_
_entity_poly.entity_id
_entity_poly.type
_entity_poly.pdbx_seq_one_letter_code
_entity_poly.pdbx_strand_id
1 'polypeptide(L)'
;MTNRLPAQPGEVIDRSTCLSFTWNGKQMTGFEGDTIASAIAANGVDVFGRSMKYHRRRGIMTADHWDPNLFLQVGDEPNVRAGSRKLEAGMEVSTQNVWPSLRFDLAASNQLVGRFLSSGFYYKTFMRPQFLWPLYQKILRKFAPGGEIHWRTSTHGAYDKRYVHPDVLVAGGGPAGMGAALAAADAGASVLLVEHYSELGGHLRWGDDAQRSTAADLAAACEAHANIEVLVDSTVTGRYDHNWIAVNQRSHSIAPERLLKAR
;
A
#
# COMPACT_ATOMS: atom_id res chain seq x y z
N MET A 1 -15.12 21.30 -2.32
CA MET A 1 -15.75 21.01 -1.03
C MET A 1 -15.11 19.74 -0.50
N THR A 2 -14.68 19.74 0.75
CA THR A 2 -14.16 18.54 1.43
C THR A 2 -15.33 17.62 1.74
N ASN A 3 -15.20 16.33 1.42
CA ASN A 3 -16.14 15.27 1.79
C ASN A 3 -15.74 14.59 3.10
N ARG A 4 -14.73 15.12 3.81
CA ARG A 4 -14.31 14.56 5.10
C ARG A 4 -15.35 14.83 6.17
N LEU A 5 -15.68 13.79 6.92
CA LEU A 5 -16.54 13.90 8.09
C LEU A 5 -15.90 14.78 9.19
N PRO A 6 -16.72 15.36 10.09
CA PRO A 6 -16.22 15.93 11.35
C PRO A 6 -15.41 14.92 12.15
N ALA A 7 -14.64 15.38 13.13
CA ALA A 7 -13.85 14.50 14.00
C ALA A 7 -14.69 13.34 14.54
N GLN A 8 -14.18 12.12 14.39
CA GLN A 8 -14.85 10.90 14.86
C GLN A 8 -14.03 10.25 15.98
N PRO A 9 -14.68 9.61 16.97
CA PRO A 9 -13.99 8.79 17.97
C PRO A 9 -13.14 7.71 17.29
N GLY A 10 -11.89 7.56 17.73
CA GLY A 10 -10.98 6.56 17.18
C GLY A 10 -10.43 6.87 15.79
N GLU A 11 -10.61 8.10 15.27
CA GLU A 11 -9.89 8.51 14.07
C GLU A 11 -8.38 8.56 14.34
N VAL A 12 -7.59 8.11 13.35
CA VAL A 12 -6.14 7.90 13.47
C VAL A 12 -5.33 9.02 12.82
N ILE A 13 -6.00 10.13 12.50
CA ILE A 13 -5.41 11.31 11.85
C ILE A 13 -5.18 12.42 12.86
N ASP A 14 -4.08 13.15 12.70
CA ASP A 14 -3.84 14.38 13.43
C ASP A 14 -4.31 15.59 12.60
N ARG A 15 -5.49 16.11 12.95
CA ARG A 15 -6.11 17.26 12.29
C ARG A 15 -5.37 18.58 12.52
N SER A 16 -4.43 18.65 13.46
CA SER A 16 -3.63 19.85 13.69
C SER A 16 -2.49 20.00 12.67
N THR A 17 -2.07 18.89 12.07
CA THR A 17 -0.97 18.84 11.10
C THR A 17 -1.51 18.63 9.69
N CYS A 18 -1.58 19.72 8.91
CA CYS A 18 -2.05 19.69 7.53
C CYS A 18 -0.88 19.41 6.57
N LEU A 19 -1.06 18.44 5.68
CA LEU A 19 -0.10 18.06 4.64
C LEU A 19 -0.61 18.51 3.26
N SER A 20 0.27 19.13 2.47
CA SER A 20 -0.02 19.53 1.10
C SER A 20 0.53 18.49 0.12
N PHE A 21 -0.22 18.13 -0.92
CA PHE A 21 0.20 17.18 -1.95
C PHE A 21 -0.53 17.47 -3.27
N THR A 22 -0.14 16.82 -4.37
CA THR A 22 -0.85 16.95 -5.65
C THR A 22 -1.50 15.65 -6.09
N TRP A 23 -2.69 15.74 -6.68
CA TRP A 23 -3.40 14.63 -7.33
C TRP A 23 -3.71 15.00 -8.78
N ASN A 24 -3.10 14.30 -9.73
CA ASN A 24 -3.20 14.59 -11.17
C ASN A 24 -2.94 16.08 -11.48
N GLY A 25 -1.90 16.64 -10.86
CA GLY A 25 -1.50 18.05 -11.01
C GLY A 25 -2.36 19.07 -10.27
N LYS A 26 -3.42 18.64 -9.57
CA LYS A 26 -4.25 19.53 -8.73
C LYS A 26 -3.77 19.50 -7.28
N GLN A 27 -3.55 20.67 -6.70
CA GLN A 27 -3.24 20.80 -5.28
C GLN A 27 -4.39 20.25 -4.42
N MET A 28 -4.04 19.43 -3.43
CA MET A 28 -4.90 18.87 -2.41
C MET A 28 -4.27 19.03 -1.02
N THR A 29 -5.11 18.82 0.00
CA THR A 29 -4.70 18.81 1.41
C THR A 29 -5.17 17.53 2.09
N GLY A 30 -4.35 17.00 2.98
CA GLY A 30 -4.66 15.91 3.89
C GLY A 30 -4.15 16.22 5.28
N PHE A 31 -4.22 15.25 6.17
CA PHE A 31 -3.73 15.35 7.54
C PHE A 31 -2.65 14.29 7.80
N GLU A 32 -1.80 14.55 8.78
CA GLU A 32 -0.88 13.52 9.29
C GLU A 32 -1.67 12.28 9.72
N GLY A 33 -1.19 11.09 9.35
CA GLY A 33 -1.90 9.83 9.56
C GLY A 33 -2.86 9.42 8.44
N ASP A 34 -3.19 10.30 7.48
CA ASP A 34 -3.91 9.88 6.27
C ASP A 34 -3.07 8.89 5.45
N THR A 35 -3.77 8.00 4.74
CA THR A 35 -3.20 7.33 3.56
C THR A 35 -3.43 8.18 2.32
N ILE A 36 -2.68 7.90 1.25
CA ILE A 36 -2.89 8.57 -0.04
C ILE A 36 -4.36 8.45 -0.47
N ALA A 37 -4.95 7.27 -0.30
CA ALA A 37 -6.35 7.04 -0.66
C ALA A 37 -7.34 7.81 0.21
N SER A 38 -7.15 7.84 1.54
CA SER A 38 -8.05 8.56 2.45
C SER A 38 -8.01 10.07 2.20
N ALA A 39 -6.83 10.64 1.96
CA ALA A 39 -6.66 12.06 1.66
C ALA A 39 -7.32 12.46 0.33
N ILE A 40 -7.15 11.66 -0.73
CA ILE A 40 -7.79 11.89 -2.02
C ILE A 40 -9.32 11.77 -1.91
N ALA A 41 -9.83 10.75 -1.20
CA ALA A 41 -11.27 10.56 -0.98
C ALA A 41 -11.90 11.72 -0.19
N ALA A 42 -11.19 12.21 0.84
CA ALA A 42 -11.60 13.38 1.61
C ALA A 42 -11.72 14.65 0.76
N ASN A 43 -10.99 14.74 -0.35
CA ASN A 43 -11.11 15.83 -1.33
C ASN A 43 -12.24 15.61 -2.36
N GLY A 44 -13.11 14.62 -2.14
CA GLY A 44 -14.31 14.35 -2.91
C GLY A 44 -14.10 13.52 -4.16
N VAL A 45 -12.99 12.77 -4.24
CA VAL A 45 -12.69 11.86 -5.35
C VAL A 45 -13.18 10.44 -5.01
N ASP A 46 -14.01 9.88 -5.87
CA ASP A 46 -14.58 8.53 -5.75
C ASP A 46 -13.95 7.52 -6.75
N VAL A 47 -13.35 8.03 -7.83
CA VAL A 47 -12.67 7.25 -8.86
C VAL A 47 -11.16 7.50 -8.79
N PHE A 48 -10.40 6.43 -8.61
CA PHE A 48 -8.95 6.44 -8.46
C PHE A 48 -8.22 5.94 -9.71
N GLY A 49 -8.90 5.10 -10.50
CA GLY A 49 -8.32 4.51 -11.69
C GLY A 49 -9.35 3.85 -12.59
N ARG A 50 -8.83 3.09 -13.55
CA ARG A 50 -9.61 2.40 -14.59
C ARG A 50 -9.18 0.95 -14.68
N SER A 51 -10.15 0.05 -14.86
CA SER A 51 -9.84 -1.39 -14.98
C SER A 51 -8.95 -1.65 -16.18
N MET A 52 -7.93 -2.50 -16.03
CA MET A 52 -6.89 -2.76 -17.04
C MET A 52 -7.39 -2.89 -18.48
N LYS A 53 -8.46 -3.66 -18.71
CA LYS A 53 -8.93 -4.01 -20.06
C LYS A 53 -10.10 -3.17 -20.55
N TYR A 54 -11.10 -3.01 -19.70
CA TYR A 54 -12.38 -2.42 -20.07
C TYR A 54 -12.48 -0.95 -19.69
N HIS A 55 -11.46 -0.38 -19.03
CA HIS A 55 -11.47 1.01 -18.59
C HIS A 55 -12.73 1.42 -17.79
N ARG A 56 -13.31 0.48 -17.04
CA ARG A 56 -14.40 0.74 -16.11
C ARG A 56 -13.87 1.56 -14.94
N ARG A 57 -14.66 2.51 -14.44
CA ARG A 57 -14.31 3.31 -13.25
C ARG A 57 -14.02 2.37 -12.08
N ARG A 58 -12.91 2.63 -11.39
CA ARG A 58 -12.50 1.91 -10.18
C ARG A 58 -12.28 2.91 -9.05
N GLY A 59 -12.89 2.63 -7.91
CA GLY A 59 -12.74 3.38 -6.66
C GLY A 59 -12.26 2.46 -5.55
N ILE A 60 -12.30 2.97 -4.32
CA ILE A 60 -12.00 2.21 -3.11
C ILE A 60 -12.95 1.00 -3.00
N MET A 61 -12.39 -0.17 -2.70
CA MET A 61 -13.15 -1.41 -2.49
C MET A 61 -12.98 -1.95 -1.06
N THR A 62 -11.73 -2.06 -0.59
CA THR A 62 -11.40 -2.57 0.75
C THR A 62 -10.74 -1.53 1.63
N ALA A 63 -10.18 -0.46 1.04
CA ALA A 63 -9.47 0.59 1.76
C ALA A 63 -8.27 0.09 2.58
N ASP A 64 -7.65 -1.01 2.13
CA ASP A 64 -6.52 -1.65 2.80
C ASP A 64 -5.35 -1.88 1.83
N HIS A 65 -4.30 -2.56 2.29
CA HIS A 65 -3.15 -2.91 1.45
C HIS A 65 -3.53 -3.77 0.24
N TRP A 66 -4.54 -4.63 0.39
CA TRP A 66 -4.94 -5.61 -0.61
C TRP A 66 -5.99 -5.10 -1.59
N ASP A 67 -6.33 -3.81 -1.52
CA ASP A 67 -7.27 -3.20 -2.44
C ASP A 67 -6.83 -3.38 -3.90
N PRO A 68 -7.65 -4.03 -4.75
CA PRO A 68 -7.26 -4.34 -6.12
C PRO A 68 -7.32 -3.13 -7.07
N ASN A 69 -7.86 -2.00 -6.61
CA ASN A 69 -8.12 -0.82 -7.43
C ASN A 69 -7.16 0.34 -7.13
N LEU A 70 -6.57 0.39 -5.94
CA LEU A 70 -5.81 1.55 -5.45
C LEU A 70 -4.32 1.48 -5.80
N PHE A 71 -4.02 1.27 -7.09
CA PHE A 71 -2.65 1.36 -7.62
C PHE A 71 -2.43 2.71 -8.30
N LEU A 72 -1.58 3.55 -7.71
CA LEU A 72 -1.28 4.89 -8.16
C LEU A 72 0.21 5.05 -8.48
N GLN A 73 0.54 6.09 -9.24
CA GLN A 73 1.91 6.56 -9.44
C GLN A 73 2.19 7.61 -8.36
N VAL A 74 3.32 7.50 -7.66
CA VAL A 74 3.78 8.50 -6.69
C VAL A 74 5.19 8.93 -7.08
N GLY A 75 5.34 10.15 -7.61
CA GLY A 75 6.59 10.60 -8.20
C GLY A 75 7.08 9.60 -9.24
N ASP A 76 8.26 9.02 -9.00
CA ASP A 76 8.87 8.00 -9.86
C ASP A 76 8.54 6.55 -9.49
N GLU A 77 7.77 6.31 -8.43
CA GLU A 77 7.35 4.98 -7.99
C GLU A 77 6.00 4.58 -8.64
N PRO A 78 5.98 3.56 -9.52
CA PRO A 78 4.74 3.04 -10.08
C PRO A 78 4.10 1.99 -9.17
N ASN A 79 2.80 1.81 -9.33
CA ASN A 79 1.99 0.77 -8.67
C ASN A 79 2.01 0.85 -7.14
N VAL A 80 2.10 2.05 -6.59
CA VAL A 80 1.99 2.30 -5.16
C VAL A 80 0.58 1.96 -4.69
N ARG A 81 0.51 1.16 -3.63
CA ARG A 81 -0.74 0.78 -2.96
C ARG A 81 -1.22 1.94 -2.09
N ALA A 82 -2.04 2.80 -2.69
CA ALA A 82 -2.50 4.03 -2.06
C ALA A 82 -3.39 3.81 -0.82
N GLY A 83 -4.01 2.63 -0.71
CA GLY A 83 -4.82 2.25 0.45
C GLY A 83 -4.03 2.11 1.76
N SER A 84 -2.74 1.76 1.69
CA SER A 84 -1.88 1.58 2.87
C SER A 84 -0.70 2.55 2.94
N ARG A 85 -0.28 3.15 1.82
CA ARG A 85 0.81 4.14 1.83
C ARG A 85 0.36 5.42 2.53
N LYS A 86 1.06 5.80 3.59
CA LYS A 86 0.85 7.09 4.29
C LYS A 86 1.06 8.27 3.34
N LEU A 87 0.30 9.32 3.57
CA LEU A 87 0.51 10.60 2.93
C LEU A 87 1.74 11.27 3.53
N GLU A 88 2.59 11.83 2.68
CA GLU A 88 3.70 12.69 3.08
C GLU A 88 3.55 14.06 2.39
N ALA A 89 4.04 15.12 3.03
CA ALA A 89 4.03 16.45 2.44
C ALA A 89 4.83 16.49 1.14
N GLY A 90 4.27 17.17 0.13
CA GLY A 90 4.90 17.34 -1.18
C GLY A 90 4.73 16.14 -2.13
N MET A 91 4.02 15.08 -1.74
CA MET A 91 3.79 13.94 -2.63
C MET A 91 3.13 14.36 -3.95
N GLU A 92 3.68 13.84 -5.06
CA GLU A 92 3.10 13.98 -6.40
C GLU A 92 2.40 12.70 -6.80
N VAL A 93 1.07 12.67 -6.69
CA VAL A 93 0.28 11.46 -6.93
C VAL A 93 -0.48 11.59 -8.24
N SER A 94 -0.45 10.56 -9.06
CA SER A 94 -1.23 10.50 -10.29
C SER A 94 -1.86 9.13 -10.54
N THR A 95 -2.94 9.12 -11.31
CA THR A 95 -3.59 7.88 -11.71
C THR A 95 -2.78 7.18 -12.79
N GLN A 96 -2.93 5.87 -12.86
CA GLN A 96 -2.26 5.01 -13.83
C GLN A 96 -3.25 4.49 -14.87
N ASN A 97 -2.75 4.11 -16.03
CA ASN A 97 -3.55 3.42 -17.06
C ASN A 97 -4.78 4.24 -17.53
N VAL A 98 -4.60 5.54 -17.81
CA VAL A 98 -5.66 6.42 -18.36
C VAL A 98 -5.12 7.31 -19.47
N TRP A 99 -5.97 7.66 -20.45
CA TRP A 99 -5.60 8.65 -21.47
C TRP A 99 -6.81 9.38 -22.10
N PRO A 100 -6.76 10.72 -22.26
CA PRO A 100 -5.74 11.64 -21.77
C PRO A 100 -5.82 11.93 -20.25
N SER A 101 -6.94 11.60 -19.59
CA SER A 101 -7.10 11.84 -18.15
C SER A 101 -8.06 10.84 -17.51
N LEU A 102 -8.09 10.79 -16.17
CA LEU A 102 -9.02 9.92 -15.44
C LEU A 102 -10.50 10.22 -15.74
N ARG A 103 -10.82 11.51 -15.91
CA ARG A 103 -12.18 11.98 -16.21
C ARG A 103 -12.55 11.71 -17.67
N PHE A 104 -11.63 11.98 -18.59
CA PHE A 104 -11.79 11.79 -20.03
C PHE A 104 -10.85 10.69 -20.49
N ASP A 105 -11.28 9.44 -20.37
CA ASP A 105 -10.52 8.26 -20.80
C ASP A 105 -11.09 7.72 -22.12
N LEU A 106 -10.39 7.90 -23.25
CA LEU A 106 -10.87 7.43 -24.55
C LEU A 106 -10.91 5.91 -24.65
N ALA A 107 -10.07 5.22 -23.89
CA ALA A 107 -10.05 3.76 -23.87
C ALA A 107 -11.29 3.17 -23.16
N ALA A 108 -12.11 4.01 -22.51
CA ALA A 108 -13.46 3.62 -22.04
C ALA A 108 -14.38 3.11 -23.16
N SER A 109 -14.13 3.48 -24.42
CA SER A 109 -14.83 2.94 -25.59
C SER A 109 -14.66 1.42 -25.75
N ASN A 110 -13.62 0.82 -25.17
CA ASN A 110 -13.43 -0.63 -25.14
C ASN A 110 -14.60 -1.39 -24.51
N GLN A 111 -15.44 -0.72 -23.71
CA GLN A 111 -16.65 -1.32 -23.15
C GLN A 111 -17.67 -1.69 -24.22
N LEU A 112 -17.76 -0.90 -25.30
CA LEU A 112 -18.72 -1.14 -26.40
C LEU A 112 -18.37 -2.39 -27.22
N VAL A 113 -17.08 -2.68 -27.35
CA VAL A 113 -16.54 -3.85 -28.07
C VAL A 113 -16.05 -4.95 -27.13
N GLY A 114 -16.32 -4.83 -25.83
CA GLY A 114 -15.75 -5.67 -24.79
C GLY A 114 -16.02 -7.17 -24.96
N ARG A 115 -17.15 -7.53 -25.60
CA ARG A 115 -17.51 -8.91 -25.95
C ARG A 115 -16.49 -9.59 -26.88
N PHE A 116 -15.84 -8.82 -27.75
CA PHE A 116 -14.84 -9.33 -28.69
C PHE A 116 -13.43 -9.35 -28.10
N LEU A 117 -13.20 -8.52 -27.08
CA LEU A 117 -11.99 -8.53 -26.27
C LEU A 117 -12.13 -9.62 -25.20
N SER A 118 -12.17 -10.90 -25.56
CA SER A 118 -12.14 -12.00 -24.59
C SER A 118 -10.73 -12.20 -24.02
N SER A 119 -10.58 -12.96 -22.93
CA SER A 119 -9.25 -13.28 -22.39
C SER A 119 -8.43 -14.04 -23.43
N GLY A 120 -7.16 -13.63 -23.61
CA GLY A 120 -6.28 -14.22 -24.63
C GLY A 120 -6.44 -13.66 -26.05
N PHE A 121 -7.38 -12.72 -26.29
CA PHE A 121 -7.54 -12.06 -27.60
C PHE A 121 -6.21 -11.51 -28.14
N TYR A 122 -5.44 -10.82 -27.30
CA TYR A 122 -4.17 -10.22 -27.71
C TYR A 122 -3.17 -11.26 -28.23
N TYR A 123 -3.06 -12.40 -27.54
CA TYR A 123 -2.15 -13.48 -27.94
C TYR A 123 -2.61 -14.13 -29.25
N LYS A 124 -3.91 -14.35 -29.42
CA LYS A 124 -4.45 -15.00 -30.63
C LYS A 124 -4.35 -14.10 -31.87
N THR A 125 -4.59 -12.80 -31.72
CA THR A 125 -4.71 -11.87 -32.85
C THR A 125 -3.37 -11.25 -33.24
N PHE A 126 -2.47 -10.97 -32.28
CA PHE A 126 -1.26 -10.19 -32.55
C PHE A 126 0.04 -11.02 -32.53
N MET A 127 0.04 -12.30 -32.15
CA MET A 127 1.27 -13.11 -32.24
C MET A 127 1.54 -13.65 -33.65
N ARG A 128 0.57 -13.58 -34.57
CA ARG A 128 0.72 -14.00 -35.96
C ARG A 128 0.08 -12.97 -36.91
N PRO A 129 0.72 -12.65 -38.05
CA PRO A 129 2.01 -13.15 -38.52
C PRO A 129 3.21 -12.51 -37.80
N GLN A 130 4.28 -13.29 -37.57
CA GLN A 130 5.44 -12.90 -36.74
C GLN A 130 6.15 -11.63 -37.24
N PHE A 131 6.13 -11.35 -38.55
CA PHE A 131 6.78 -10.17 -39.11
C PHE A 131 6.10 -8.85 -38.70
N LEU A 132 4.81 -8.88 -38.32
CA LEU A 132 4.08 -7.71 -37.80
C LEU A 132 4.27 -7.52 -36.28
N TRP A 133 4.88 -8.48 -35.60
CA TRP A 133 5.07 -8.43 -34.15
C TRP A 133 5.76 -7.15 -33.65
N PRO A 134 6.84 -6.62 -34.29
CA PRO A 134 7.46 -5.38 -33.82
C PRO A 134 6.50 -4.17 -33.86
N LEU A 135 5.62 -4.12 -34.86
CA LEU A 135 4.59 -3.08 -34.98
C LEU A 135 3.53 -3.25 -33.89
N TYR A 136 3.00 -4.46 -33.73
CA TYR A 136 2.02 -4.77 -32.70
C TYR A 136 2.56 -4.48 -31.30
N GLN A 137 3.80 -4.87 -31.00
CA GLN A 137 4.44 -4.60 -29.72
C GLN A 137 4.55 -3.10 -29.45
N LYS A 138 4.90 -2.28 -30.46
CA LYS A 138 4.98 -0.82 -30.32
C LYS A 138 3.62 -0.19 -29.99
N ILE A 139 2.55 -0.71 -30.57
CA ILE A 139 1.18 -0.26 -30.30
C ILE A 139 0.71 -0.75 -28.93
N LEU A 140 0.82 -2.06 -28.67
CA LEU A 140 0.36 -2.71 -27.44
C LEU A 140 1.08 -2.20 -26.19
N ARG A 141 2.36 -1.80 -26.29
CA ARG A 141 3.08 -1.13 -25.19
C ARG A 141 2.39 0.13 -24.69
N LYS A 142 1.69 0.87 -25.56
CA LYS A 142 0.92 2.06 -25.15
C LYS A 142 -0.36 1.73 -24.38
N PHE A 143 -0.81 0.48 -24.48
CA PHE A 143 -1.98 -0.05 -23.78
C PHE A 143 -1.58 -0.97 -22.62
N ALA A 144 -0.29 -1.04 -22.29
CA ALA A 144 0.17 -1.81 -21.15
C ALA A 144 -0.35 -1.14 -19.87
N PRO A 145 -1.13 -1.84 -19.05
CA PRO A 145 -1.65 -1.27 -17.82
C PRO A 145 -0.53 -1.13 -16.79
N GLY A 146 -0.48 0.00 -16.10
CA GLY A 146 0.45 0.23 -14.99
C GLY A 146 0.95 1.67 -14.95
N GLY A 147 1.83 1.93 -13.98
CA GLY A 147 2.59 3.17 -13.89
C GLY A 147 3.80 3.20 -14.84
N GLU A 148 4.49 4.34 -14.81
CA GLU A 148 5.68 4.58 -15.60
C GLU A 148 6.94 4.42 -14.74
N ILE A 149 7.97 3.77 -15.30
CA ILE A 149 9.28 3.65 -14.68
C ILE A 149 10.18 4.74 -15.25
N HIS A 150 10.64 5.65 -14.41
CA HIS A 150 11.52 6.75 -14.83
C HIS A 150 13.01 6.42 -14.64
N TRP A 151 13.50 5.32 -15.21
CA TRP A 151 14.86 4.81 -14.97
C TRP A 151 16.02 5.78 -15.28
N ARG A 152 15.78 6.88 -16.01
CA ARG A 152 16.80 7.90 -16.30
C ARG A 152 16.90 8.98 -15.22
N THR A 153 15.80 9.23 -14.51
CA THR A 153 15.68 10.29 -13.50
C THR A 153 15.49 9.73 -12.10
N SER A 154 15.17 8.44 -11.97
CA SER A 154 15.06 7.76 -10.69
C SER A 154 16.39 7.74 -9.94
N THR A 155 16.38 8.32 -8.75
CA THR A 155 17.49 8.25 -7.79
C THR A 155 17.30 7.03 -6.92
N HIS A 156 18.29 6.13 -6.91
CA HIS A 156 18.26 4.98 -6.00
C HIS A 156 18.70 5.47 -4.61
N GLY A 157 17.81 5.32 -3.62
CA GLY A 157 18.16 5.56 -2.22
C GLY A 157 19.16 4.52 -1.71
N ALA A 158 19.78 4.79 -0.56
CA ALA A 158 20.58 3.79 0.15
C ALA A 158 19.65 2.82 0.88
N TYR A 159 19.69 1.53 0.53
CA TYR A 159 18.92 0.49 1.21
C TYR A 159 19.74 -0.16 2.31
N ASP A 160 19.09 -0.51 3.41
CA ASP A 160 19.77 -1.11 4.56
C ASP A 160 19.42 -2.59 4.74
N LYS A 161 20.25 -3.28 5.52
CA LYS A 161 20.08 -4.68 5.86
C LYS A 161 20.52 -4.95 7.29
N ARG A 162 19.65 -5.62 8.04
CA ARG A 162 19.90 -6.02 9.43
C ARG A 162 19.72 -7.52 9.60
N TYR A 163 20.56 -8.13 10.44
CA TYR A 163 20.37 -9.51 10.89
C TYR A 163 19.89 -9.50 12.34
N VAL A 164 18.90 -10.32 12.66
CA VAL A 164 18.32 -10.44 14.00
C VAL A 164 18.10 -11.91 14.32
N HIS A 165 18.19 -12.28 15.60
CA HIS A 165 18.05 -13.66 16.03
C HIS A 165 17.12 -13.77 17.25
N PRO A 166 15.82 -13.46 17.09
CA PRO A 166 14.86 -13.63 18.18
C PRO A 166 14.58 -15.12 18.41
N ASP A 167 14.26 -15.48 19.64
CA ASP A 167 13.76 -16.83 19.95
C ASP A 167 12.40 -17.08 19.30
N VAL A 168 11.55 -16.03 19.22
CA VAL A 168 10.21 -16.09 18.62
C VAL A 168 9.99 -14.90 17.69
N LEU A 169 9.55 -15.16 16.47
CA LEU A 169 9.02 -14.14 15.56
C LEU A 169 7.50 -14.29 15.44
N VAL A 170 6.78 -13.20 15.70
CA VAL A 170 5.33 -13.12 15.54
C VAL A 170 4.99 -12.26 14.33
N ALA A 171 4.28 -12.84 13.36
CA ALA A 171 3.84 -12.15 12.15
C ALA A 171 2.38 -11.69 12.28
N GLY A 172 2.18 -10.39 12.47
CA GLY A 172 0.90 -9.73 12.65
C GLY A 172 0.69 -9.21 14.08
N GLY A 173 0.38 -7.92 14.20
CA GLY A 173 0.14 -7.19 15.45
C GLY A 173 -1.33 -7.10 15.86
N GLY A 174 -2.17 -8.05 15.42
CA GLY A 174 -3.54 -8.19 15.93
C GLY A 174 -3.60 -8.74 17.35
N PRO A 175 -4.78 -8.90 17.97
CA PRO A 175 -4.91 -9.40 19.34
C PRO A 175 -4.26 -10.77 19.56
N ALA A 176 -4.37 -11.68 18.58
CA ALA A 176 -3.73 -12.99 18.66
C ALA A 176 -2.20 -12.89 18.63
N GLY A 177 -1.65 -12.02 17.80
CA GLY A 177 -0.20 -11.82 17.68
C GLY A 177 0.38 -11.13 18.91
N MET A 178 -0.26 -10.05 19.39
CA MET A 178 0.14 -9.38 20.62
C MET A 178 0.06 -10.32 21.83
N GLY A 179 -1.01 -11.12 21.95
CA GLY A 179 -1.12 -12.12 23.01
C GLY A 179 -0.02 -13.19 22.94
N ALA A 180 0.32 -13.68 21.74
CA ALA A 180 1.42 -14.63 21.55
C ALA A 180 2.79 -14.01 21.87
N ALA A 181 3.00 -12.76 21.49
CA ALA A 181 4.24 -12.03 21.76
C ALA A 181 4.44 -11.82 23.26
N LEU A 182 3.41 -11.34 23.97
CA LEU A 182 3.43 -11.17 25.43
C LEU A 182 3.69 -12.50 26.14
N ALA A 183 2.94 -13.54 25.81
CA ALA A 183 3.11 -14.85 26.44
C ALA A 183 4.52 -15.44 26.24
N ALA A 184 5.11 -15.29 25.06
CA ALA A 184 6.47 -15.72 24.79
C ALA A 184 7.50 -14.88 25.57
N ALA A 185 7.30 -13.57 25.61
CA ALA A 185 8.20 -12.63 26.27
C ALA A 185 8.18 -12.76 27.81
N ASP A 186 7.00 -13.00 28.40
CA ASP A 186 6.79 -13.31 29.82
C ASP A 186 7.45 -14.64 30.21
N ALA A 187 7.52 -15.59 29.27
CA ALA A 187 8.28 -16.83 29.43
C ALA A 187 9.81 -16.65 29.28
N GLY A 188 10.28 -15.42 29.05
CA GLY A 188 11.69 -15.06 28.95
C GLY A 188 12.29 -15.13 27.54
N ALA A 189 11.47 -15.38 26.51
CA ALA A 189 11.94 -15.39 25.13
C ALA A 189 12.17 -13.98 24.58
N SER A 190 13.19 -13.79 23.75
CA SER A 190 13.32 -12.60 22.91
C SER A 190 12.35 -12.68 21.73
N VAL A 191 11.52 -11.66 21.55
CA VAL A 191 10.42 -11.67 20.58
C VAL A 191 10.58 -10.54 19.57
N LEU A 192 10.42 -10.88 18.29
CA LEU A 192 10.23 -9.89 17.22
C LEU A 192 8.78 -9.90 16.76
N LEU A 193 8.01 -8.86 17.11
CA LEU A 193 6.63 -8.67 16.68
C LEU A 193 6.58 -7.79 15.44
N VAL A 194 6.13 -8.33 14.31
CA VAL A 194 6.14 -7.66 13.01
C VAL A 194 4.72 -7.34 12.57
N GLU A 195 4.41 -6.07 12.33
CA GLU A 195 3.11 -5.56 11.86
C GLU A 195 3.29 -4.80 10.54
N HIS A 196 2.41 -5.13 9.58
CA HIS A 196 2.41 -4.53 8.25
C HIS A 196 1.90 -3.08 8.26
N TYR A 197 0.94 -2.77 9.11
CA TYR A 197 0.40 -1.43 9.30
C TYR A 197 1.27 -0.60 10.24
N SER A 198 0.93 0.69 10.36
CA SER A 198 1.71 1.65 11.14
C SER A 198 1.55 1.55 12.65
N GLU A 199 0.54 0.82 13.12
CA GLU A 199 0.29 0.61 14.55
C GLU A 199 -0.29 -0.79 14.77
N LEU A 200 -0.06 -1.31 15.98
CA LEU A 200 -0.64 -2.56 16.46
C LEU A 200 -2.16 -2.47 16.69
N GLY A 201 -2.80 -3.61 16.90
CA GLY A 201 -4.22 -3.74 17.24
C GLY A 201 -5.03 -4.56 16.23
N GLY A 202 -4.57 -4.65 14.98
CA GLY A 202 -5.25 -5.38 13.91
C GLY A 202 -6.73 -4.99 13.78
N HIS A 203 -7.61 -5.98 13.62
CA HIS A 203 -9.05 -5.74 13.41
C HIS A 203 -9.77 -5.09 14.60
N LEU A 204 -9.25 -5.18 15.82
CA LEU A 204 -9.88 -4.57 17.00
C LEU A 204 -9.92 -3.05 16.92
N ARG A 205 -9.00 -2.45 16.16
CA ARG A 205 -8.97 -1.00 15.96
C ARG A 205 -10.28 -0.50 15.33
N TRP A 206 -10.93 -1.32 14.49
CA TRP A 206 -12.18 -0.97 13.79
C TRP A 206 -13.44 -1.48 14.51
N GLY A 207 -13.27 -2.00 15.74
CA GLY A 207 -14.33 -2.47 16.60
C GLY A 207 -15.05 -1.35 17.36
N ASP A 208 -15.81 -1.72 18.39
CA ASP A 208 -16.39 -0.77 19.35
C ASP A 208 -15.32 -0.14 20.29
N ASP A 209 -15.75 0.76 21.19
CA ASP A 209 -14.85 1.43 22.14
C ASP A 209 -14.10 0.45 23.06
N ALA A 210 -14.76 -0.63 23.49
CA ALA A 210 -14.14 -1.62 24.37
C ALA A 210 -13.06 -2.43 23.61
N GLN A 211 -13.32 -2.79 22.36
CA GLN A 211 -12.37 -3.46 21.49
C GLN A 211 -11.17 -2.55 21.19
N ARG A 212 -11.39 -1.26 20.92
CA ARG A 212 -10.31 -0.28 20.72
C ARG A 212 -9.47 -0.08 21.96
N SER A 213 -10.09 0.03 23.14
CA SER A 213 -9.37 0.11 24.42
C SER A 213 -8.50 -1.12 24.63
N THR A 214 -9.06 -2.32 24.41
CA THR A 214 -8.31 -3.59 24.52
C THR A 214 -7.11 -3.62 23.57
N ALA A 215 -7.28 -3.13 22.34
CA ALA A 215 -6.18 -3.04 21.38
C ALA A 215 -5.07 -2.10 21.86
N ALA A 216 -5.43 -0.94 22.40
CA ALA A 216 -4.49 0.04 22.94
C ALA A 216 -3.72 -0.52 24.16
N ASP A 217 -4.41 -1.22 25.06
CA ASP A 217 -3.79 -1.83 26.24
C ASP A 217 -2.79 -2.93 25.85
N LEU A 218 -3.15 -3.79 24.90
CA LEU A 218 -2.26 -4.84 24.38
C LEU A 218 -1.06 -4.26 23.64
N ALA A 219 -1.27 -3.20 22.84
CA ALA A 219 -0.20 -2.53 22.12
C ALA A 219 0.80 -1.89 23.10
N ALA A 220 0.29 -1.15 24.09
CA ALA A 220 1.11 -0.53 25.13
C ALA A 220 1.89 -1.58 25.93
N ALA A 221 1.27 -2.73 26.25
CA ALA A 221 1.96 -3.82 26.92
C ALA A 221 3.09 -4.40 26.05
N CYS A 222 2.87 -4.60 24.75
CA CYS A 222 3.91 -5.09 23.84
C CYS A 222 5.07 -4.10 23.71
N GLU A 223 4.77 -2.81 23.55
CA GLU A 223 5.77 -1.74 23.37
C GLU A 223 6.58 -1.48 24.65
N ALA A 224 5.99 -1.69 25.83
CA ALA A 224 6.66 -1.52 27.11
C ALA A 224 7.47 -2.75 27.54
N HIS A 225 7.26 -3.92 26.94
CA HIS A 225 7.90 -5.16 27.37
C HIS A 225 9.35 -5.25 26.86
N ALA A 226 10.32 -5.35 27.78
CA ALA A 226 11.76 -5.29 27.47
C ALA A 226 12.26 -6.37 26.50
N ASN A 227 11.60 -7.54 26.46
CA ASN A 227 11.95 -8.64 25.55
C ASN A 227 11.24 -8.60 24.19
N ILE A 228 10.37 -7.61 23.92
CA ILE A 228 9.63 -7.51 22.65
C ILE A 228 10.20 -6.34 21.84
N GLU A 229 10.70 -6.65 20.64
CA GLU A 229 10.96 -5.64 19.62
C GLU A 229 9.74 -5.56 18.67
N VAL A 230 9.09 -4.39 18.64
CA VAL A 230 7.96 -4.12 17.76
C VAL A 230 8.44 -3.46 16.47
N LEU A 231 8.08 -4.04 15.32
CA LEU A 231 8.34 -3.50 13.99
C LEU A 231 7.02 -3.23 13.26
N VAL A 232 6.61 -1.96 13.19
CA VAL A 232 5.48 -1.49 12.37
C VAL A 232 5.92 -1.10 10.95
N ASP A 233 4.96 -0.92 10.05
CA ASP A 233 5.18 -0.72 8.60
C ASP A 233 6.17 -1.75 8.01
N SER A 234 6.03 -3.00 8.46
CA SER A 234 6.98 -4.09 8.23
C SER A 234 6.28 -5.37 7.80
N THR A 235 6.69 -5.92 6.66
CA THR A 235 6.03 -7.08 6.06
C THR A 235 6.92 -8.31 6.14
N VAL A 236 6.42 -9.38 6.76
CA VAL A 236 7.02 -10.72 6.59
C VAL A 236 6.77 -11.18 5.17
N THR A 237 7.83 -11.26 4.36
CA THR A 237 7.75 -11.58 2.92
C THR A 237 7.89 -13.06 2.61
N GLY A 238 8.52 -13.83 3.51
CA GLY A 238 8.70 -15.26 3.33
C GLY A 238 9.36 -15.93 4.52
N ARG A 239 9.01 -17.20 4.73
CA ARG A 239 9.66 -18.14 5.64
C ARG A 239 10.35 -19.21 4.81
N TYR A 240 11.62 -19.42 5.07
CA TYR A 240 12.48 -20.37 4.39
C TYR A 240 12.94 -21.46 5.36
N ASP A 241 13.77 -22.38 4.85
CA ASP A 241 14.34 -23.46 5.64
C ASP A 241 15.03 -22.95 6.92
N HIS A 242 14.97 -23.77 7.96
CA HIS A 242 15.55 -23.48 9.27
C HIS A 242 15.05 -22.15 9.90
N ASN A 243 13.78 -21.79 9.65
CA ASN A 243 13.14 -20.57 10.15
C ASN A 243 13.89 -19.28 9.78
N TRP A 244 14.63 -19.28 8.67
CA TRP A 244 15.09 -18.03 8.12
C TRP A 244 13.88 -17.25 7.58
N ILE A 245 13.62 -16.06 8.14
CA ILE A 245 12.46 -15.23 7.81
C ILE A 245 12.94 -13.89 7.26
N ALA A 246 12.38 -13.49 6.12
CA ALA A 246 12.68 -12.21 5.49
C ALA A 246 11.58 -11.19 5.80
N VAL A 247 11.95 -10.06 6.39
CA VAL A 247 11.04 -8.94 6.70
C VAL A 247 11.49 -7.70 5.93
N ASN A 248 10.56 -7.06 5.23
CA ASN A 248 10.79 -5.76 4.60
C ASN A 248 10.20 -4.65 5.47
N GLN A 249 11.05 -3.80 6.05
CA GLN A 249 10.67 -2.66 6.88
C GLN A 249 10.70 -1.37 6.06
N ARG A 250 9.60 -0.60 6.09
CA ARG A 250 9.44 0.67 5.37
C ARG A 250 9.36 1.92 6.27
N SER A 251 9.39 1.75 7.60
CA SER A 251 9.34 2.82 8.63
C SER A 251 10.72 3.36 9.04
N HIS A 252 11.79 3.12 8.27
CA HIS A 252 13.14 3.39 8.76
C HIS A 252 13.61 4.83 8.48
N SER A 253 14.21 5.49 9.48
CA SER A 253 14.61 6.90 9.43
C SER A 253 15.85 7.18 8.56
N ILE A 254 16.68 6.17 8.31
CA ILE A 254 17.95 6.32 7.56
C ILE A 254 17.82 5.85 6.11
N ALA A 255 16.95 4.85 5.87
CA ALA A 255 16.84 4.18 4.57
C ALA A 255 15.37 4.02 4.21
N PRO A 256 14.97 4.23 2.94
CA PRO A 256 13.58 4.10 2.52
C PRO A 256 13.04 2.68 2.73
N GLU A 257 13.90 1.67 2.62
CA GLU A 257 13.58 0.28 2.99
C GLU A 257 14.77 -0.39 3.67
N ARG A 258 14.47 -1.28 4.62
CA ARG A 258 15.44 -2.15 5.28
C ARG A 258 15.00 -3.60 5.17
N LEU A 259 15.88 -4.47 4.70
CA LEU A 259 15.68 -5.92 4.75
C LEU A 259 16.19 -6.48 6.08
N LEU A 260 15.29 -7.04 6.89
CA LEU A 260 15.68 -7.83 8.06
C LEU A 260 15.72 -9.31 7.71
N LYS A 261 16.81 -9.95 8.12
CA LYS A 261 17.02 -11.39 8.06
C LYS A 261 16.93 -11.95 9.47
N ALA A 262 15.77 -12.48 9.84
CA ALA A 262 15.52 -13.07 11.14
C ALA A 262 15.82 -14.58 11.10
N ARG A 263 16.44 -15.11 12.15
CA ARG A 263 16.67 -16.55 12.32
C ARG A 263 16.68 -16.95 13.78
#